data_AF-A0A2J6IVL8-F1
#
_entry.id   AF-A0A2J6IVL8-F1
#
_cell.length_a   1.000
_cell.length_b   1.000
_cell.length_c   1.000
_cell.angle_alpha   90.00
_cell.angle_beta   90.00
_cell.angle_gamma   90.00
#
_symmetry.space_group_name_H-M   'P 1'
#
loop_
_entity.id
_entity.type
_entity.pdbx_description
1 polymer ?
#
loop_
_entity_poly.entity_id
_entity_poly.type
_entity_poly.pdbx_seq_one_letter_code
_entity_poly.pdbx_strand_id
1 'polypeptide(L)' 'IDTDQTHGTGCSYAAAIATLLAQGYTIEAAVSKAKFFINEAIRTAPGFGSGHGPINHFESALKLLHTGRHFQPEN' A
#
# COMPACT_ATOMS: atom_id res chain seq x y z
N ILE A 1 4.40 11.09 5.47
CA ILE A 1 4.22 10.35 6.74
C ILE A 1 5.57 10.43 7.43
N ASP A 2 5.62 10.96 8.65
CA ASP A 2 6.87 11.06 9.40
C ASP A 2 7.09 9.75 10.17
N THR A 3 7.94 8.87 9.64
CA THR A 3 8.22 7.55 10.22
C THR A 3 9.45 6.90 9.56
N ASP A 4 10.19 6.10 10.34
CA ASP A 4 11.29 5.29 9.83
C ASP A 4 10.82 3.95 9.24
N GLN A 5 9.54 3.59 9.37
CA GLN A 5 9.00 2.29 8.94
C GLN A 5 8.78 2.25 7.42
N THR A 6 9.87 2.22 6.65
CA THR A 6 9.85 2.33 5.19
C THR A 6 10.54 1.17 4.47
N HIS A 7 11.05 0.18 5.20
CA HIS A 7 11.69 -0.98 4.58
C HIS A 7 10.69 -1.79 3.74
N GLY A 8 11.10 -2.15 2.52
CA GLY A 8 10.27 -2.91 1.59
C GLY A 8 9.18 -2.11 0.87
N THR A 9 9.08 -0.79 1.07
CA THR A 9 8.05 0.05 0.41
C THR A 9 8.07 -0.06 -1.12
N GLY A 10 9.24 0.01 -1.75
CA GLY A 10 9.38 -0.10 -3.21
C GLY A 10 8.96 -1.47 -3.77
N CYS A 11 9.48 -2.56 -3.20
CA CYS A 11 9.11 -3.93 -3.61
C CYS A 11 7.62 -4.18 -3.44
N SER A 12 7.06 -3.73 -2.32
CA SER A 12 5.64 -3.88 -2.00
C SER A 12 4.76 -3.06 -2.92
N TYR A 13 5.19 -1.84 -3.28
CA TYR A 13 4.48 -0.98 -4.22
C TYR A 13 4.41 -1.64 -5.61
N ALA A 14 5.55 -2.13 -6.10
CA ALA A 14 5.62 -2.83 -7.38
C ALA A 14 4.77 -4.11 -7.39
N ALA A 15 4.81 -4.90 -6.31
CA ALA A 15 3.99 -6.10 -6.16
C ALA A 15 2.49 -5.78 -6.14
N ALA A 16 2.08 -4.69 -5.47
CA ALA A 16 0.69 -4.25 -5.45
C ALA A 16 0.21 -3.81 -6.85
N ILE A 17 1.02 -3.03 -7.59
CA ILE A 17 0.71 -2.65 -8.98
C ILE A 17 0.55 -3.90 -9.85
N ALA A 18 1.52 -4.81 -9.83
CA ALA A 18 1.47 -6.04 -10.62
C ALA A 18 0.21 -6.87 -10.32
N THR A 19 -0.17 -6.98 -9.05
CA THR A 19 -1.37 -7.70 -8.61
C THR A 19 -2.65 -7.04 -9.12
N LEU A 20 -2.76 -5.72 -9.02
CA LEU A 20 -3.93 -4.97 -9.48
C LEU A 20 -4.06 -5.00 -11.00
N LEU A 21 -2.94 -4.94 -11.73
CA LEU A 21 -2.95 -5.15 -13.18
C LEU A 21 -3.42 -6.57 -13.54
N ALA A 22 -2.96 -7.59 -12.82
CA ALA A 22 -3.42 -8.97 -13.02
C ALA A 22 -4.92 -9.16 -12.71
N GLN A 23 -5.51 -8.30 -11.87
CA GLN A 23 -6.95 -8.24 -11.60
C GLN A 23 -7.75 -7.45 -12.66
N GLY A 24 -7.09 -6.88 -13.67
CA GLY A 24 -7.75 -6.19 -14.78
C GLY A 24 -7.98 -4.69 -14.56
N TYR A 25 -7.39 -4.07 -13.54
CA TYR A 25 -7.43 -2.62 -13.40
C TYR A 25 -6.59 -1.92 -14.48
N THR A 26 -6.96 -0.69 -14.86
CA THR A 26 -6.09 0.16 -15.69
C THR A 26 -4.81 0.50 -14.96
N ILE A 27 -3.77 0.93 -15.69
CA ILE A 27 -2.50 1.29 -15.07
C ILE A 27 -2.66 2.44 -14.07
N GLU A 28 -3.47 3.44 -14.38
CA GLU A 28 -3.75 4.59 -13.50
C GLU A 28 -4.45 4.13 -12.23
N ALA A 29 -5.48 3.29 -12.36
CA ALA A 29 -6.21 2.74 -11.21
C ALA A 29 -5.32 1.85 -10.35
N ALA A 30 -4.48 1.00 -10.96
CA ALA A 30 -3.57 0.12 -10.27
C ALA A 30 -2.51 0.92 -9.47
N VAL A 31 -1.90 1.92 -10.10
CA VAL A 31 -0.91 2.81 -9.46
C VAL A 31 -1.55 3.58 -8.29
N SER A 32 -2.74 4.14 -8.49
CA SER A 32 -3.44 4.89 -7.43
C SER A 32 -3.79 4.01 -6.23
N LYS A 33 -4.36 2.82 -6.47
CA LYS A 33 -4.67 1.84 -5.42
C LYS A 33 -3.42 1.31 -4.71
N ALA A 34 -2.34 1.06 -5.44
CA ALA A 34 -1.07 0.66 -4.84
C ALA A 34 -0.48 1.75 -3.94
N LYS A 35 -0.66 3.03 -4.31
CA LYS A 35 -0.19 4.17 -3.52
C LYS A 35 -0.97 4.29 -2.21
N PHE A 36 -2.29 4.11 -2.28
CA PHE A 36 -3.13 3.99 -1.09
C PHE A 36 -2.67 2.83 -0.18
N PHE A 37 -2.47 1.64 -0.76
CA PHE A 37 -1.99 0.48 -0.03
C PHE A 37 -0.67 0.76 0.73
N ILE A 38 0.32 1.36 0.08
CA ILE A 38 1.61 1.64 0.73
C ILE A 38 1.52 2.73 1.79
N ASN A 39 0.76 3.80 1.54
CA ASN A 39 0.56 4.83 2.55
C ASN A 39 -0.08 4.25 3.82
N GLU A 40 -1.07 3.38 3.68
CA GLU A 40 -1.69 2.73 4.82
C GLU A 40 -0.75 1.73 5.50
N ALA A 41 0.04 0.97 4.72
CA ALA A 41 1.00 0.03 5.26
C ALA A 41 2.09 0.71 6.11
N ILE A 42 2.53 1.90 5.69
CA ILE A 42 3.47 2.74 6.43
C ILE A 42 2.78 3.31 7.68
N ARG A 43 1.54 3.83 7.54
CA ARG A 43 0.80 4.46 8.63
C ARG A 43 0.48 3.50 9.77
N THR A 44 0.23 2.23 9.45
CA THR A 44 -0.12 1.19 10.44
C THR A 44 1.04 0.25 10.76
N ALA A 45 2.26 0.64 10.39
CA ALA A 45 3.45 -0.15 10.67
C ALA A 45 3.62 -0.38 12.18
N PRO A 46 3.94 -1.61 12.62
CA PRO A 46 3.98 -1.98 14.03
C PRO A 46 5.21 -1.44 14.78
N GLY A 47 6.16 -0.79 14.10
CA GLY A 47 7.35 -0.22 14.74
C GLY A 47 8.40 -1.26 15.13
N PHE A 48 8.60 -2.32 14.33
CA PHE A 48 9.57 -3.36 14.66
C PHE A 48 11.02 -2.93 14.38
N GLY A 49 11.91 -3.29 15.30
CA GLY A 49 13.35 -3.01 15.20
C GLY A 49 13.72 -1.59 15.64
N SER A 50 15.02 -1.28 15.58
CA SER A 50 15.60 0.00 16.03
C SER A 50 16.04 0.92 14.88
N GLY A 51 15.59 0.64 13.65
CA GLY A 51 15.93 1.39 12.45
C GLY A 51 14.77 1.40 11.45
N HIS A 52 15.06 1.27 10.16
CA HIS A 52 14.02 1.22 9.13
C HIS A 52 13.23 -0.08 9.20
N GLY A 53 12.14 -0.08 9.95
CA GLY A 53 11.32 -1.27 10.17
C GLY A 53 10.40 -1.58 8.98
N PRO A 54 9.83 -2.80 8.94
CA PRO A 54 8.93 -3.24 7.90
C PRO A 54 7.58 -2.52 7.95
N ILE A 55 6.94 -2.38 6.79
CA ILE A 55 5.55 -1.91 6.68
C ILE A 55 4.54 -2.98 7.11
N ASN A 56 3.29 -2.57 7.39
CA ASN A 56 2.20 -3.49 7.71
C ASN A 56 1.38 -3.86 6.47
N HIS A 57 1.70 -5.00 5.85
CA HIS A 57 1.01 -5.49 4.66
C HIS A 57 -0.43 -5.95 4.91
N PHE A 58 -0.73 -6.48 6.09
CA PHE A 58 -2.01 -7.10 6.36
C PHE A 58 -3.12 -6.05 6.51
N GLU A 59 -2.86 -5.04 7.32
CA GLU A 59 -3.82 -3.96 7.57
C GLU A 59 -4.10 -3.15 6.31
N SER A 60 -3.07 -2.84 5.50
CA SER A 60 -3.25 -2.13 4.24
C SER A 60 -4.05 -2.94 3.20
N ALA A 61 -3.88 -4.27 3.16
CA ALA A 61 -4.66 -5.14 2.28
C ALA A 61 -6.15 -5.12 2.68
N LEU A 62 -6.45 -5.25 3.98
CA LEU A 62 -7.83 -5.15 4.50
C LEU A 62 -8.46 -3.81 4.15
N LYS A 63 -7.74 -2.71 4.35
CA LYS A 63 -8.22 -1.37 4.00
C LYS A 63 -8.51 -1.27 2.50
N LEU A 64 -7.63 -1.77 1.64
CA LEU A 64 -7.83 -1.74 0.19
C LEU A 64 -9.07 -2.55 -0.24
N LEU A 65 -9.30 -3.71 0.38
CA LEU A 65 -10.47 -4.56 0.11
C LEU A 65 -11.77 -3.89 0.54
N HIS A 66 -11.79 -3.26 1.72
CA HIS A 66 -13.00 -2.63 2.26
C HIS A 66 -13.30 -1.27 1.62
N THR A 67 -12.29 -0.47 1.28
CA THR A 67 -12.46 0.79 0.54
C THR A 67 -12.64 0.58 -0.96
N GLY A 68 -12.27 -0.60 -1.50
CA GLY A 68 -12.31 -0.93 -2.92
C GLY A 68 -13.68 -0.83 -3.60
N ARG A 69 -14.79 -0.80 -2.85
CA ARG A 69 -16.14 -0.56 -3.40
C ARG A 69 -16.47 0.92 -3.65
N HIS A 70 -15.71 1.85 -3.07
CA HIS A 70 -15.91 3.30 -3.19
C HIS A 70 -14.59 4.07 -3.36
N PHE A 71 -13.56 3.44 -3.92
CA PHE A 71 -12.28 4.09 -4.16
C PHE A 71 -12.43 5.18 -5.23
N GLN A 72 -12.58 6.43 -4.79
CA GLN A 72 -12.41 7.61 -5.62
C GLN A 72 -10.96 8.07 -5.45
N PRO A 73 -10.13 8.00 -6.51
CA PRO A 73 -8.81 8.63 -6.44
C PRO A 73 -9.03 10.13 -6.28
N GLU A 74 -8.58 10.70 -5.16
CA GLU A 74 -8.46 12.15 -5.02
C GLU A 74 -7.51 12.68 -6.11
N ASN A 75 -8.05 13.55 -6.97
CA ASN A 75 -7.29 14.44 -7.86
C ASN A 75 -6.77 15.62 -7.05
#